data_AF-A0A966T1R5-F1
#
_entry.id   AF-A0A966T1R5-F1
#
_cell.length_a   1.000
_cell.length_b   1.000
_cell.length_c   1.000
_cell.angle_alpha   90.00
_cell.angle_beta   90.00
_cell.angle_gamma   90.00
#
_symmetry.space_group_name_H-M   'P 1'
#
loop_
_entity.id
_entity.type
_entity.pdbx_description
1 polymer ?
#
loop_
_entity_poly.entity_id
_entity_poly.type
_entity_poly.pdbx_seq_one_letter_code
_entity_poly.pdbx_strand_id
1 'polypeptide(L)'
;MQMAKAGTSAPPATASPKRPIWAGPLVTGFCFALAYGATQRLLGLNVGELIRFGNGFDVQVFPGTSLDSLRLRFGEAEAEIRADLELQELQRQQREQAKRQAEEAKRLEAELRQADQLEPLPEQPLDGPPAAPALPDG
;
A
#
# COMPACT_ATOMS: atom_id res chain seq x y z
N MET A 1 -91.55 -9.95 -32.60
CA MET A 1 -90.25 -10.66 -32.56
C MET A 1 -89.17 -9.63 -32.34
N GLN A 2 -88.65 -9.55 -31.12
CA GLN A 2 -87.68 -8.57 -30.68
C GLN A 2 -86.26 -9.16 -30.72
N MET A 3 -85.30 -8.32 -31.13
CA MET A 3 -83.92 -8.19 -30.62
C MET A 3 -82.98 -9.40 -30.86
N ALA A 4 -81.68 -9.26 -31.14
CA ALA A 4 -80.79 -8.13 -31.36
C ALA A 4 -79.52 -8.69 -32.01
N LYS A 5 -78.86 -7.87 -32.82
CA LYS A 5 -77.51 -8.11 -33.37
C LYS A 5 -76.51 -8.10 -32.22
N ALA A 6 -76.00 -9.26 -31.82
CA ALA A 6 -74.93 -9.40 -30.84
C ALA A 6 -73.58 -8.98 -31.45
N GLY A 7 -73.33 -7.67 -31.51
CA GLY A 7 -71.99 -7.13 -31.67
C GLY A 7 -71.33 -7.04 -30.30
N THR A 8 -70.65 -8.10 -29.86
CA THR A 8 -69.79 -8.04 -28.68
C THR A 8 -68.51 -7.30 -29.05
N SER A 9 -68.37 -6.07 -28.56
CA SER A 9 -67.17 -5.26 -28.71
C SER A 9 -66.07 -5.81 -27.79
N ALA A 10 -64.92 -6.15 -28.38
CA ALA A 10 -63.71 -6.50 -27.63
C ALA A 10 -63.32 -5.38 -26.65
N PRO A 11 -62.76 -5.71 -25.47
CA PRO A 11 -62.31 -4.69 -24.52
C PRO A 11 -61.13 -3.89 -25.13
N PRO A 12 -61.03 -2.58 -24.84
CA PRO A 12 -59.87 -1.81 -25.28
C PRO A 12 -58.62 -2.38 -24.61
N ALA A 13 -57.67 -2.83 -25.43
CA ALA A 13 -56.35 -3.22 -24.95
C ALA A 13 -55.71 -2.02 -24.23
N THR A 14 -55.52 -2.14 -22.93
CA THR A 14 -54.80 -1.13 -22.14
C THR A 14 -53.37 -1.04 -22.65
N ALA A 15 -53.04 0.09 -23.29
CA ALA A 15 -51.70 0.36 -23.76
C ALA A 15 -50.73 0.35 -22.57
N SER A 16 -49.78 -0.59 -22.56
CA SER A 16 -48.73 -0.63 -21.55
C SER A 16 -47.93 0.68 -21.57
N PRO A 17 -47.76 1.36 -20.42
CA PRO A 17 -47.03 2.61 -20.39
C PRO A 17 -45.57 2.34 -20.80
N LYS A 18 -45.11 3.02 -21.86
CA LYS A 18 -43.72 2.97 -22.30
C LYS A 18 -42.87 3.57 -21.19
N ARG A 19 -42.13 2.72 -20.48
CA ARG A 19 -41.24 3.15 -19.40
C ARG A 19 -40.06 3.88 -20.04
N PRO A 20 -39.76 5.13 -19.64
CA PRO A 20 -38.61 5.82 -20.16
C PRO A 20 -37.34 5.06 -19.77
N ILE A 21 -36.56 4.64 -20.77
CA ILE A 21 -35.34 3.82 -20.59
C ILE A 21 -34.30 4.56 -19.72
N TRP A 22 -34.35 5.88 -19.72
CA TRP A 22 -33.52 6.76 -18.89
C TRP A 22 -33.92 6.83 -17.41
N ALA A 23 -35.09 6.30 -17.03
CA ALA A 23 -35.52 6.31 -15.63
C ALA A 23 -34.67 5.39 -14.75
N GLY A 24 -34.12 4.30 -15.29
CA GLY A 24 -33.28 3.37 -14.53
C GLY A 24 -32.07 4.08 -13.88
N PRO A 25 -31.16 4.66 -14.69
CA PRO A 25 -29.99 5.38 -14.19
C PRO A 25 -30.32 6.58 -13.30
N LEU A 26 -31.42 7.31 -13.59
CA LEU A 26 -31.85 8.46 -12.78
C LEU A 26 -32.34 8.03 -11.39
N VAL A 27 -33.13 6.96 -11.32
CA VAL A 27 -33.65 6.46 -10.05
C VAL A 27 -32.52 5.83 -9.22
N THR A 28 -31.61 5.08 -9.84
CA THR A 28 -30.46 4.52 -9.12
C THR A 28 -29.51 5.62 -8.65
N GLY A 29 -29.23 6.63 -9.47
CA GLY A 29 -28.43 7.79 -9.10
C GLY A 29 -29.05 8.60 -7.95
N PHE A 30 -30.37 8.85 -8.00
CA PHE A 30 -31.09 9.55 -6.94
C PHE A 30 -31.11 8.74 -5.63
N CYS A 31 -31.37 7.43 -5.71
CA CYS A 31 -31.35 6.54 -4.55
C CYS A 31 -29.94 6.45 -3.94
N PHE A 32 -28.91 6.37 -4.79
CA PHE A 32 -27.51 6.38 -4.34
C PHE A 32 -27.13 7.71 -3.70
N ALA A 33 -27.51 8.85 -4.29
CA ALA A 33 -27.26 10.17 -3.72
C ALA A 33 -27.96 10.36 -2.36
N LEU A 34 -29.20 9.88 -2.23
CA LEU A 34 -29.93 9.89 -0.96
C LEU A 34 -29.26 9.00 0.08
N ALA A 35 -28.87 7.77 -0.27
CA ALA A 35 -28.19 6.86 0.66
C ALA A 35 -26.82 7.42 1.08
N TYR A 36 -26.06 7.98 0.14
CA TYR A 36 -24.74 8.57 0.39
C TYR A 36 -24.85 9.82 1.26
N GLY A 37 -25.79 10.73 0.95
CA GLY A 37 -26.06 11.92 1.76
C GLY A 37 -26.61 11.59 3.14
N ALA A 38 -27.51 10.61 3.24
CA ALA A 38 -28.02 10.11 4.51
C ALA A 38 -26.90 9.50 5.35
N THR A 39 -25.98 8.72 4.75
CA THR A 39 -24.83 8.16 5.45
C THR A 39 -23.89 9.25 5.96
N GLN A 40 -23.59 10.27 5.16
CA GLN A 40 -22.76 11.43 5.58
C GLN A 40 -23.44 12.22 6.72
N ARG A 41 -24.75 12.45 6.62
CA ARG A 41 -25.52 13.16 7.66
C ARG A 41 -25.67 12.32 8.92
N LEU A 42 -25.87 10.99 8.78
CA LEU A 42 -25.90 10.05 9.89
C LEU A 42 -24.53 10.02 10.55
N LEU A 43 -23.42 9.85 9.83
CA LEU A 43 -22.08 9.91 10.42
C LEU A 43 -21.93 11.18 11.23
N GLY A 44 -22.19 12.37 10.66
CA GLY A 44 -22.07 13.63 11.40
C GLY A 44 -22.94 13.76 12.66
N LEU A 45 -24.10 13.09 12.72
CA LEU A 45 -25.01 13.11 13.87
C LEU A 45 -24.79 11.93 14.85
N ASN A 46 -24.35 10.77 14.35
CA ASN A 46 -24.27 9.49 15.05
C ASN A 46 -22.85 9.15 15.55
N VAL A 47 -21.79 9.91 15.25
CA VAL A 47 -20.52 9.73 15.98
C VAL A 47 -20.70 10.00 17.48
N GLY A 48 -21.61 10.90 17.85
CA GLY A 48 -21.93 11.20 19.24
C GLY A 48 -22.94 10.24 19.88
N GLU A 49 -23.93 9.77 19.12
CA GLU A 49 -25.07 9.01 19.67
C GLU A 49 -25.01 7.49 19.40
N LEU A 50 -24.53 7.04 18.22
CA LEU A 50 -24.46 5.61 17.87
C LEU A 50 -23.22 4.92 18.43
N ILE A 51 -22.22 5.70 18.87
CA ILE A 51 -21.07 5.22 19.66
C ILE A 51 -21.40 5.23 21.17
N ARG A 52 -22.66 5.44 21.57
CA ARG A 52 -23.17 4.77 22.78
C ARG A 52 -23.39 3.29 22.44
N PHE A 53 -22.29 2.58 22.14
CA PHE A 53 -22.26 1.14 22.29
C PHE A 53 -22.85 0.85 23.67
N GLY A 54 -23.97 0.10 23.70
CA GLY A 54 -24.71 -0.26 24.91
C GLY A 54 -23.92 -1.09 25.93
N ASN A 55 -22.60 -1.20 25.76
CA ASN A 55 -21.62 -1.48 26.79
C ASN A 55 -20.73 -0.25 26.90
N GLY A 56 -21.17 0.75 27.66
CA GLY A 56 -20.17 1.52 28.40
C GLY A 56 -19.36 0.49 29.17
N PHE A 57 -18.03 0.54 29.07
CA PHE A 57 -17.16 -0.28 29.90
C PHE A 57 -17.64 -0.07 31.33
N ASP A 58 -18.35 -1.05 31.89
CA ASP A 58 -18.58 -1.06 33.32
C ASP A 58 -17.19 -1.01 33.92
N VAL A 59 -16.96 -0.01 34.77
CA VAL A 59 -15.63 0.25 35.33
C VAL A 59 -15.41 -0.86 36.34
N GLN A 60 -15.04 -2.04 35.82
CA GLN A 60 -14.64 -3.17 36.61
C GLN A 60 -13.40 -2.69 37.35
N VAL A 61 -13.51 -2.59 38.67
CA VAL A 61 -12.37 -2.35 39.54
C VAL A 61 -11.39 -3.49 39.30
N PHE A 62 -10.41 -3.24 38.42
CA PHE A 62 -9.38 -4.20 38.08
C PHE A 62 -8.71 -4.64 39.39
N PRO A 63 -8.77 -5.92 39.77
CA PRO A 63 -8.14 -6.38 41.00
C PRO A 63 -6.62 -6.34 40.80
N GLY A 64 -5.97 -5.34 41.40
CA GLY A 64 -4.56 -5.01 41.17
C GLY A 64 -4.36 -3.50 41.10
N THR A 65 -3.10 -3.04 41.11
CA THR A 65 -2.72 -1.62 41.11
C THR A 65 -3.47 -0.85 40.02
N SER A 66 -4.46 -0.05 40.41
CA SER A 66 -5.25 0.78 39.51
C SER A 66 -4.36 1.72 38.70
N LEU A 67 -4.84 2.18 37.54
CA LEU A 67 -4.14 3.18 36.73
C LEU A 67 -3.78 4.42 37.56
N ASP A 68 -4.64 4.80 38.51
CA ASP A 68 -4.39 5.87 39.48
C ASP A 68 -3.15 5.58 40.36
N SER A 69 -3.00 4.34 40.83
CA SER A 69 -1.82 3.94 41.61
C SER A 69 -0.54 3.87 40.75
N LEU A 70 -0.66 3.53 39.47
CA LEU A 70 0.46 3.63 38.51
C LEU A 70 0.81 5.09 38.22
N ARG A 71 -0.18 5.97 38.08
CA ARG A 71 0.00 7.41 37.85
C ARG A 71 0.63 8.10 39.06
N LEU A 72 0.24 7.72 40.27
CA LEU A 72 0.89 8.21 41.50
C LEU A 72 2.34 7.75 41.63
N ARG A 73 2.68 6.54 41.12
CA ARG A 73 4.03 5.98 41.24
C ARG A 73 4.97 6.33 40.09
N PHE A 74 4.43 6.49 38.89
CA PHE A 74 5.19 6.66 37.64
C PHE A 74 4.71 7.84 36.79
N GLY A 75 3.62 8.51 37.15
CA GLY A 75 3.02 9.60 36.37
C GLY A 75 3.51 11.01 36.71
N GLU A 76 4.33 11.18 37.75
CA GLU A 76 5.17 12.39 37.90
C GLU A 76 6.40 12.35 36.99
N ALA A 77 6.83 11.16 36.59
CA ALA A 77 7.64 11.05 35.40
C ALA A 77 6.67 11.23 34.23
N GLU A 78 6.56 12.47 33.76
CA GLU A 78 6.20 12.79 32.38
C GLU A 78 7.27 12.15 31.47
N ALA A 79 7.40 10.82 31.52
CA ALA A 79 8.09 10.05 30.52
C ALA A 79 7.16 10.17 29.33
N GLU A 80 7.40 11.21 28.55
CA GLU A 80 6.83 11.43 27.24
C GLU A 80 7.04 10.11 26.48
N ILE A 81 6.01 9.26 26.43
CA ILE A 81 5.99 8.08 25.56
C ILE A 81 5.77 8.60 24.13
N ARG A 82 6.56 9.59 23.72
CA ARG A 82 6.88 9.83 22.33
C ARG A 82 7.88 8.75 22.00
N ALA A 83 7.41 7.69 21.34
CA ALA A 83 8.30 6.97 20.47
C ALA A 83 9.01 8.03 19.62
N ASP A 84 10.33 8.13 19.72
CA ASP A 84 11.13 9.07 18.94
C ASP A 84 11.12 8.59 17.48
N LEU A 85 10.02 8.90 16.79
CA LEU A 85 9.79 8.53 15.40
C LEU A 85 10.91 9.10 14.52
N GLU A 86 11.41 10.29 14.85
CA GLU A 86 12.47 10.97 14.13
C GLU A 86 13.79 10.19 14.22
N LEU A 87 14.18 9.76 15.43
CA LEU A 87 15.36 8.92 15.62
C LEU A 87 15.22 7.55 14.92
N GLN A 88 14.02 6.96 14.94
CA GLN A 88 13.74 5.69 14.26
C GLN A 88 13.84 5.83 12.74
N GLU A 89 13.32 6.91 12.17
CA GLU A 89 13.41 7.21 10.74
C GLU A 89 14.85 7.47 10.31
N LEU A 90 15.61 8.25 11.09
CA LEU A 90 17.02 8.52 10.85
C LEU A 90 17.86 7.24 10.86
N GLN A 91 17.58 6.32 11.79
CA GLN A 91 18.24 5.02 11.84
C GLN A 91 17.89 4.13 10.64
N ARG A 92 16.65 4.19 10.13
CA ARG A 92 16.27 3.49 8.88
C ARG A 92 17.03 4.03 7.68
N GLN A 93 17.10 5.36 7.54
CA GLN A 93 17.83 6.00 6.43
C GLN A 93 19.31 5.62 6.44
N GLN A 94 19.97 5.65 7.60
CA GLN A 94 21.37 5.23 7.71
C GLN A 94 21.58 3.77 7.30
N ARG A 95 20.68 2.87 7.73
CA ARG A 95 20.76 1.44 7.34
C ARG A 95 20.57 1.25 5.84
N GLU A 96 19.67 1.99 5.21
CA GLU A 96 19.47 1.94 3.77
C GLU A 96 20.69 2.46 3.01
N GLN A 97 21.28 3.57 3.45
CA GLN A 97 22.50 4.11 2.87
C GLN A 97 23.67 3.13 3.00
N ALA A 98 23.88 2.55 4.18
CA ALA A 98 24.92 1.55 4.40
C ALA A 98 24.73 0.30 3.51
N LYS A 99 23.48 -0.13 3.30
CA LYS A 99 23.17 -1.24 2.38
C LYS A 99 23.53 -0.89 0.93
N ARG A 100 23.17 0.31 0.46
CA ARG A 100 23.49 0.76 -0.90
C ARG A 100 24.99 0.83 -1.12
N GLN A 101 25.73 1.44 -0.19
CA GLN A 101 27.19 1.51 -0.26
C GLN A 101 27.84 0.13 -0.24
N ALA A 102 27.35 -0.79 0.59
CA ALA A 102 27.86 -2.16 0.62
C ALA A 102 27.57 -2.92 -0.70
N GLU A 103 26.43 -2.66 -1.34
CA GLU A 103 26.11 -3.24 -2.64
C GLU A 103 26.99 -2.67 -3.76
N GLU A 104 27.22 -1.36 -3.76
CA GLU A 104 28.14 -0.68 -4.69
C GLU A 104 29.58 -1.19 -4.53
N ALA A 105 30.08 -1.28 -3.30
CA ALA A 105 31.41 -1.82 -3.01
C ALA A 105 31.56 -3.27 -3.52
N LYS A 106 30.53 -4.11 -3.32
CA LYS A 106 30.52 -5.49 -3.85
C LYS A 106 30.52 -5.53 -5.37
N ARG A 107 29.82 -4.60 -6.03
CA ARG A 107 29.81 -4.52 -7.50
C ARG A 107 31.19 -4.15 -8.03
N LEU A 108 31.82 -3.12 -7.45
CA LEU A 108 33.18 -2.70 -7.81
C LEU A 108 34.20 -3.82 -7.56
N GLU A 109 34.11 -4.52 -6.44
CA GLU A 109 34.98 -5.66 -6.15
C GLU A 109 34.76 -6.82 -7.15
N ALA A 110 33.51 -7.10 -7.52
CA ALA A 110 33.21 -8.11 -8.52
C ALA A 110 33.74 -7.73 -9.92
N GLU A 111 33.74 -6.45 -10.27
CA GLU A 111 34.30 -5.93 -11.51
C GLU A 111 35.83 -6.04 -11.52
N LEU A 112 36.50 -5.66 -10.42
CA LEU A 112 37.94 -5.84 -10.23
C LEU A 112 38.34 -7.31 -10.33
N ARG A 113 37.61 -8.22 -9.68
CA ARG A 113 37.86 -9.67 -9.77
C ARG A 113 37.63 -10.24 -11.16
N GLN A 114 36.73 -9.65 -11.95
CA GLN A 114 36.53 -10.04 -13.35
C GLN A 114 37.68 -9.53 -14.23
N ALA A 115 38.14 -8.30 -14.03
CA ALA A 115 39.29 -7.75 -14.73
C ALA A 115 40.58 -8.54 -14.42
N ASP A 116 40.81 -8.89 -13.16
CA ASP A 116 41.95 -9.71 -12.71
C ASP A 116 41.87 -11.15 -13.26
N GLN A 117 40.67 -11.74 -13.35
CA GLN A 117 40.47 -13.05 -14.01
C GLN A 117 40.71 -13.01 -15.52
N LEU A 118 40.55 -11.86 -16.17
CA LEU A 118 40.83 -11.67 -17.59
C LEU A 118 42.33 -11.47 -17.86
N GLU A 119 43.16 -11.24 -16.85
CA GLU A 119 44.61 -11.21 -16.97
C GLU A 119 45.21 -12.59 -16.63
N PRO A 120 45.42 -13.42 -17.66
CA PRO A 120 46.76 -13.98 -17.79
C PRO A 120 47.18 -14.12 -19.26
N LEU A 121 48.26 -13.43 -19.65
CA LEU A 121 49.28 -14.06 -20.49
C LEU A 121 50.64 -13.40 -20.21
N PRO A 122 51.63 -14.19 -19.74
CA PRO A 122 52.94 -13.69 -19.35
C PRO A 122 53.66 -13.00 -20.51
N GLU A 123 54.35 -11.91 -20.19
CA GLU A 123 55.44 -11.40 -21.02
C GLU A 123 56.37 -12.57 -21.34
N GLN A 124 56.45 -12.94 -22.62
CA GLN A 124 57.49 -13.86 -23.07
C GLN A 124 58.84 -13.15 -22.97
N PRO A 125 59.78 -13.66 -22.15
CA PRO A 125 61.16 -13.22 -22.22
C PRO A 125 61.75 -13.83 -23.48
N LEU A 126 61.82 -13.06 -24.57
CA LEU A 126 62.66 -13.44 -25.71
C LEU A 126 64.12 -13.20 -25.28
N ASP A 127 64.70 -14.24 -24.70
CA ASP A 127 66.14 -14.40 -24.53
C ASP A 127 66.88 -14.11 -25.84
N GLY A 128 67.79 -13.14 -25.79
CA GLY A 128 69.11 -13.21 -26.44
C GLY A 128 69.21 -12.85 -27.93
N PRO A 129 70.11 -11.90 -28.31
CA PRO A 129 70.39 -11.57 -29.72
C PRO A 129 71.05 -12.74 -30.47
N PRO A 130 70.83 -12.89 -31.79
CA PRO A 130 71.51 -13.92 -32.58
C PRO A 130 73.00 -13.61 -32.65
N ALA A 131 73.80 -14.36 -31.90
CA ALA A 131 75.25 -14.40 -32.05
C ALA A 131 75.58 -14.98 -33.44
N ALA A 132 75.89 -14.09 -34.38
CA ALA A 132 76.51 -14.45 -35.64
C ALA A 132 77.94 -14.95 -35.38
N PRO A 133 78.31 -16.19 -35.75
CA PRO A 133 79.72 -16.55 -35.85
C PRO A 133 80.31 -15.92 -37.11
N ALA A 134 81.32 -15.07 -36.91
CA ALA A 134 82.14 -14.49 -37.96
C ALA A 134 82.90 -15.58 -38.73
N LEU A 135 82.84 -15.52 -40.07
CA LEU A 135 83.80 -16.17 -40.96
C LEU A 135 84.99 -15.22 -41.16
N PRO A 136 86.23 -15.68 -41.01
CA PRO A 136 87.12 -15.61 -42.17
C PRO A 136 87.88 -16.92 -42.44
N ASP A 137 87.83 -17.32 -43.70
CA ASP A 137 88.72 -18.29 -44.35
C ASP A 137 90.16 -17.75 -44.42
N GLY A 138 91.13 -18.65 -44.28
CA GLY A 138 92.53 -18.46 -44.65
C GLY A 138 92.87 -19.17 -45.94
#